data_AF-A0A8S2ZDR8-F1
#
_entry.id   AF-A0A8S2ZDR8-F1
#
_cell.length_a   1.000
_cell.length_b   1.000
_cell.length_c   1.000
_cell.angle_alpha   90.00
_cell.angle_beta   90.00
_cell.angle_gamma   90.00
#
_symmetry.space_group_name_H-M   'P 1'
#
loop_
_entity.id
_entity.type
_entity.pdbx_description
1 polymer ?
#
loop_
_entity_poly.entity_id
_entity_poly.type
_entity_poly.pdbx_seq_one_letter_code
_entity_poly.pdbx_strand_id
1 'polypeptide(L)'
;SLSLRYYDKKTNDIREDFLTFIETVSCTGETIANIILDYLTTHNLPFDNCVGQAYDGGSNMAGIYRGCQALIKLKCPDAEYYHCSNHCLNLALVDSCSISQIRNMMGTIKKIINFFKDSPKRMFALRSEITDYQGEYICLTNKKRLLSLCDTRWVDRNTSVETFLELYIPIVNTLDKFRYGTLKDSTAEQLYHAITNFQHIISTCI
;
A
#
# COMPACT_ATOMS: atom_id res chain seq x y z
N SER A 1 12.91 -10.23 -6.45
CA SER A 1 13.89 -9.50 -7.29
C SER A 1 15.20 -9.44 -6.55
N LEU A 2 16.30 -9.31 -7.28
CA LEU A 2 17.61 -9.00 -6.74
C LEU A 2 18.16 -7.77 -7.45
N SER A 3 18.68 -6.83 -6.67
CA SER A 3 19.34 -5.61 -7.14
C SER A 3 20.63 -5.44 -6.36
N LEU A 4 21.64 -4.82 -6.97
CA LEU A 4 22.90 -4.49 -6.34
C LEU A 4 23.08 -2.98 -6.29
N ARG A 5 23.45 -2.46 -5.11
CA ARG A 5 23.86 -1.07 -4.94
C ARG A 5 25.34 -1.03 -4.61
N TYR A 6 26.13 -0.28 -5.39
CA TYR A 6 27.58 -0.26 -5.26
C TYR A 6 28.16 1.09 -5.66
N TYR A 7 29.40 1.34 -5.24
CA TYR A 7 30.15 2.53 -5.64
C TYR A 7 30.94 2.25 -6.93
N ASP A 8 30.60 2.96 -8.01
CA ASP A 8 31.32 2.87 -9.28
C ASP A 8 32.48 3.85 -9.30
N LYS A 9 33.70 3.31 -9.15
CA LYS A 9 34.93 4.12 -9.16
C LYS A 9 35.19 4.84 -10.48
N LYS A 10 34.61 4.38 -11.61
CA LYS A 10 34.82 4.99 -12.92
C LYS A 10 34.00 6.27 -13.06
N THR A 11 32.76 6.25 -12.58
CA THR A 11 31.86 7.42 -12.62
C THR A 11 31.93 8.24 -11.34
N ASN A 12 32.58 7.73 -10.29
CA ASN A 12 32.68 8.33 -8.96
C ASN A 12 31.29 8.59 -8.35
N ASP A 13 30.38 7.61 -8.48
CA ASP A 13 28.98 7.71 -8.08
C ASP A 13 28.44 6.39 -7.52
N ILE A 14 27.36 6.46 -6.74
CA ILE A 14 26.62 5.28 -6.27
C ILE A 14 25.65 4.86 -7.36
N ARG A 15 25.75 3.59 -7.77
CA ARG A 15 24.86 2.99 -8.76
C ARG A 15 24.00 1.92 -8.14
N GLU A 16 22.82 1.75 -8.69
CA GLU A 16 21.93 0.63 -8.37
C GLU A 16 21.52 -0.04 -9.67
N ASP A 17 21.87 -1.32 -9.81
CA ASP A 17 21.53 -2.11 -10.97
C ASP A 17 20.56 -3.22 -10.57
N PHE A 18 19.43 -3.29 -11.25
CA PHE A 18 18.53 -4.44 -11.18
C PHE A 18 19.20 -5.63 -11.85
N LEU A 19 19.32 -6.74 -11.13
CA LEU A 19 19.99 -7.94 -11.65
C LEU A 19 18.99 -8.87 -12.30
N THR A 20 17.97 -9.31 -11.56
CA THR A 20 17.02 -10.31 -12.06
C THR A 20 15.78 -10.52 -11.16
N PHE A 21 14.81 -11.27 -11.66
CA PHE A 21 13.81 -11.99 -10.87
C PHE A 21 14.17 -13.47 -10.84
N ILE A 22 14.24 -14.03 -9.63
CA ILE A 22 14.44 -15.46 -9.42
C ILE A 22 13.16 -16.01 -8.84
N GLU A 23 12.60 -17.02 -9.50
CA GLU A 23 11.47 -17.77 -8.97
C GLU A 23 11.93 -18.61 -7.77
N THR A 24 11.14 -18.62 -6.71
CA THR A 24 11.45 -19.38 -5.50
C THR A 24 10.38 -20.44 -5.28
N VAL A 25 10.83 -21.66 -4.94
CA VAL A 25 9.93 -22.77 -4.58
C VAL A 25 9.41 -22.67 -3.14
N SER A 26 10.04 -21.82 -2.33
CA SER A 26 9.74 -21.58 -0.92
C SER A 26 10.20 -20.19 -0.50
N CYS A 27 9.51 -19.60 0.49
CA CYS A 27 9.81 -18.27 1.03
C CYS A 27 10.52 -18.34 2.39
N THR A 28 11.12 -19.46 2.77
CA THR A 28 11.92 -19.56 4.02
C THR A 28 13.20 -18.74 3.90
N GLY A 29 13.71 -18.27 5.04
CA GLY A 29 14.95 -17.48 5.05
C GLY A 29 16.15 -18.24 4.48
N GLU A 30 16.21 -19.55 4.73
CA GLU A 30 17.24 -20.44 4.17
C GLU A 30 17.17 -20.56 2.65
N THR A 31 15.98 -20.82 2.08
CA THR A 31 15.82 -20.90 0.63
C THR A 31 16.20 -19.58 -0.03
N ILE A 32 15.79 -18.45 0.54
CA ILE A 32 16.10 -17.13 -0.03
C ILE A 32 17.60 -16.82 0.08
N ALA A 33 18.25 -17.10 1.22
CA ALA A 33 19.68 -16.89 1.40
C ALA A 33 20.50 -17.71 0.40
N ASN A 34 20.17 -18.99 0.23
CA ASN A 34 20.86 -19.86 -0.72
C ASN A 34 20.71 -19.34 -2.15
N ILE A 35 19.51 -18.93 -2.56
CA ILE A 35 19.28 -18.32 -3.88
C ILE A 35 20.19 -17.11 -4.12
N ILE A 36 20.32 -16.23 -3.11
CA ILE A 36 21.16 -15.04 -3.22
C ILE A 36 22.64 -15.43 -3.33
N LEU A 37 23.12 -16.31 -2.45
CA LEU A 37 24.52 -16.75 -2.43
C LEU A 37 24.89 -17.49 -3.73
N ASP A 38 24.01 -18.35 -4.23
CA ASP A 38 24.20 -19.08 -5.48
C ASP A 38 24.25 -18.11 -6.66
N TYR A 39 23.38 -17.08 -6.68
CA TYR A 39 23.40 -16.06 -7.72
C TYR A 39 24.72 -15.28 -7.72
N LEU A 40 25.15 -14.79 -6.56
CA LEU A 40 26.40 -14.06 -6.40
C LEU A 40 27.61 -14.92 -6.82
N THR A 41 27.64 -16.19 -6.41
CA THR A 41 28.68 -17.16 -6.80
C THR A 41 28.73 -17.37 -8.30
N THR A 42 27.57 -17.65 -8.91
CA THR A 42 27.44 -17.93 -10.35
C THR A 42 27.89 -16.73 -11.21
N HIS A 43 27.70 -15.52 -10.71
CA HIS A 43 28.08 -14.29 -11.42
C HIS A 43 29.45 -13.73 -10.98
N ASN A 44 30.23 -14.50 -10.21
CA ASN A 44 31.54 -14.10 -9.70
C ASN A 44 31.52 -12.76 -8.94
N LEU A 45 30.46 -12.49 -8.19
CA LEU A 45 30.34 -11.32 -7.32
C LEU A 45 30.97 -11.64 -5.95
N PRO A 46 32.08 -11.00 -5.57
CA PRO A 46 32.80 -11.34 -4.34
C PRO A 46 31.99 -11.00 -3.09
N PHE A 47 31.91 -11.94 -2.16
CA PHE A 47 31.21 -11.78 -0.89
C PHE A 47 31.87 -10.73 0.01
N ASP A 48 33.19 -10.61 -0.04
CA ASP A 48 33.97 -9.64 0.75
C ASP A 48 33.64 -8.18 0.40
N ASN A 49 33.05 -7.94 -0.79
CA ASN A 49 32.59 -6.60 -1.18
C ASN A 49 31.17 -6.31 -0.69
N CYS A 50 30.47 -7.30 -0.13
CA CYS A 50 29.12 -7.14 0.39
C CYS A 50 29.17 -6.53 1.79
N VAL A 51 28.99 -5.21 1.85
CA VAL A 51 28.98 -4.43 3.10
C VAL A 51 27.57 -4.13 3.62
N GLY A 52 26.54 -4.62 2.92
CA GLY A 52 25.16 -4.37 3.31
C GLY A 52 24.17 -5.26 2.59
N GLN A 53 23.06 -5.53 3.28
CA GLN A 53 21.93 -6.29 2.79
C GLN A 53 20.63 -5.64 3.29
N ALA A 54 19.63 -5.48 2.41
CA ALA A 54 18.42 -4.74 2.73
C ALA A 54 17.16 -5.48 2.29
N TYR A 55 16.31 -5.83 3.26
CA TYR A 55 15.07 -6.59 3.03
C TYR A 55 13.94 -6.09 3.93
N ASP A 56 12.72 -6.61 3.75
CA ASP A 56 11.62 -6.33 4.67
C ASP A 56 11.85 -6.94 6.07
N GLY A 57 10.98 -6.57 7.01
CA GLY A 57 11.05 -6.99 8.41
C GLY A 57 10.41 -8.36 8.69
N GLY A 58 10.03 -9.12 7.67
CA GLY A 58 9.41 -10.43 7.85
C GLY A 58 10.36 -11.40 8.55
N SER A 59 9.83 -12.33 9.35
CA SER A 59 10.65 -13.28 10.13
C SER A 59 11.64 -14.09 9.27
N ASN A 60 11.24 -14.43 8.05
CA ASN A 60 12.08 -15.15 7.10
C ASN A 60 13.21 -14.28 6.53
N MET A 61 13.08 -12.96 6.53
CA MET A 61 14.11 -12.03 6.04
C MET A 61 14.97 -11.52 7.20
N ALA A 62 14.34 -10.94 8.21
CA ALA A 62 14.98 -10.23 9.33
C ALA A 62 15.38 -11.12 10.51
N GLY A 63 14.87 -12.36 10.57
CA GLY A 63 15.08 -13.27 11.70
C GLY A 63 16.55 -13.48 12.05
N ILE A 64 16.88 -13.36 13.34
CA ILE A 64 18.27 -13.37 13.83
C ILE A 64 18.95 -14.75 13.82
N TYR A 65 18.19 -15.84 13.70
CA TYR A 65 18.71 -17.21 13.75
C TYR A 65 18.60 -17.95 12.41
N ARG A 66 17.43 -17.85 11.77
CA ARG A 66 17.11 -18.56 10.51
C ARG A 66 16.57 -17.62 9.43
N GLY A 67 16.61 -16.31 9.67
CA GLY A 67 16.27 -15.34 8.65
C GLY A 67 17.37 -15.27 7.60
N CYS A 68 16.99 -14.87 6.40
CA CYS A 68 17.91 -14.65 5.29
C CYS A 68 19.09 -13.78 5.74
N GLN A 69 18.83 -12.71 6.49
CA GLN A 69 19.88 -11.79 6.91
C GLN A 69 20.96 -12.45 7.77
N ALA A 70 20.55 -13.31 8.71
CA ALA A 70 21.48 -14.00 9.59
C ALA A 70 22.34 -14.98 8.80
N LEU A 71 21.75 -15.69 7.85
CA LEU A 71 22.44 -16.67 7.00
C LEU A 71 23.40 -16.02 6.01
N ILE A 72 23.02 -14.88 5.41
CA ILE A 72 23.93 -14.08 4.57
C ILE A 72 25.09 -13.57 5.42
N LYS A 73 24.82 -13.06 6.64
CA LYS A 73 25.88 -12.53 7.53
C LYS A 73 26.90 -13.58 7.96
N LEU A 74 26.53 -14.87 8.00
CA LEU A 74 27.49 -15.97 8.22
C LEU A 74 28.49 -16.13 7.08
N LYS A 75 28.13 -15.77 5.85
CA LYS A 75 28.99 -15.85 4.65
C LYS A 75 29.65 -14.53 4.30
N CYS A 76 28.99 -13.43 4.60
CA CYS A 76 29.45 -12.06 4.39
C CYS A 76 29.40 -11.31 5.75
N PRO A 77 30.42 -11.46 6.61
CA PRO A 77 30.39 -10.91 7.98
C PRO A 77 30.16 -9.40 8.04
N ASP A 78 30.66 -8.67 7.03
CA ASP A 78 30.54 -7.21 6.92
C ASP A 78 29.19 -6.76 6.32
N ALA A 79 28.34 -7.69 5.86
CA ALA A 79 27.05 -7.38 5.26
C ALA A 79 26.02 -7.04 6.34
N GLU A 80 25.97 -5.77 6.75
CA GLU A 80 25.00 -5.32 7.75
C GLU A 80 23.56 -5.33 7.22
N TYR A 81 22.63 -5.73 8.09
CA TYR A 81 21.21 -5.76 7.76
C TYR A 81 20.56 -4.40 7.94
N TYR A 82 19.91 -3.94 6.87
CA TYR A 82 19.10 -2.73 6.86
C TYR A 82 17.63 -3.09 6.65
N HIS A 83 16.82 -2.77 7.65
CA HIS A 83 15.38 -2.93 7.54
C HIS A 83 14.82 -1.94 6.53
N CYS A 84 14.09 -2.43 5.53
CA CYS A 84 13.47 -1.63 4.48
C CYS A 84 12.66 -0.45 5.05
N SER A 85 13.11 0.77 4.75
CA SER A 85 12.45 2.01 5.21
C SER A 85 10.98 2.09 4.81
N ASN A 86 10.62 1.60 3.63
CA ASN A 86 9.22 1.56 3.19
C ASN A 86 8.37 0.61 4.04
N HIS A 87 8.95 -0.52 4.47
CA HIS A 87 8.27 -1.44 5.38
C HIS A 87 8.13 -0.82 6.77
N CYS A 88 9.19 -0.21 7.31
CA CYS A 88 9.16 0.53 8.57
C CYS A 88 8.07 1.61 8.58
N LEU A 89 8.02 2.44 7.53
CA LEU A 89 7.01 3.49 7.37
C LEU A 89 5.60 2.89 7.33
N ASN A 90 5.41 1.83 6.54
CA ASN A 90 4.12 1.14 6.49
C ASN A 90 3.69 0.59 7.86
N LEU A 91 4.60 0.02 8.64
CA LEU A 91 4.32 -0.44 10.01
C LEU A 91 3.93 0.71 10.94
N ALA A 92 4.67 1.81 10.93
CA ALA A 92 4.36 2.99 11.75
C ALA A 92 2.98 3.58 11.43
N LEU A 93 2.60 3.59 10.14
CA LEU A 93 1.30 4.08 9.69
C LEU A 93 0.17 3.12 10.06
N VAL A 94 0.37 1.81 9.91
CA VAL A 94 -0.60 0.79 10.35
C VAL A 94 -0.82 0.89 11.86
N ASP A 95 0.25 1.07 12.63
CA ASP A 95 0.16 1.27 14.07
C ASP A 95 -0.60 2.56 14.43
N SER A 96 -0.34 3.66 13.72
CA SER A 96 -1.09 4.92 13.87
C SER A 96 -2.58 4.77 13.53
N CYS A 97 -2.92 3.88 12.59
CA CYS A 97 -4.31 3.55 12.25
C CYS A 97 -5.03 2.71 13.31
N SER A 98 -4.35 2.26 14.37
CA SER A 98 -4.96 1.54 15.50
C SER A 98 -5.79 2.44 16.42
N ILE A 99 -5.63 3.77 16.31
CA ILE A 99 -6.48 4.75 16.98
C ILE A 99 -7.93 4.50 16.56
N SER A 100 -8.83 4.36 17.54
CA SER A 100 -10.21 3.90 17.31
C SER A 100 -10.96 4.74 16.28
N GLN A 101 -10.75 6.06 16.31
CA GLN A 101 -11.37 7.02 15.41
C GLN A 101 -10.88 6.82 13.96
N ILE A 102 -9.57 6.70 13.76
CA ILE A 102 -8.95 6.45 12.45
C ILE A 102 -9.37 5.07 11.92
N ARG A 103 -9.33 4.03 12.77
CA ARG A 103 -9.79 2.69 12.40
C ARG A 103 -11.25 2.68 11.95
N ASN A 104 -12.13 3.35 12.70
CA ASN A 104 -13.55 3.44 12.36
C ASN A 104 -13.77 4.21 11.06
N MET A 105 -13.07 5.33 10.88
CA MET A 105 -13.10 6.11 9.64
C MET A 105 -12.67 5.26 8.44
N MET A 106 -11.52 4.59 8.52
CA MET A 106 -11.02 3.69 7.47
C MET A 106 -12.01 2.55 7.18
N GLY A 107 -12.64 2.00 8.23
CA GLY A 107 -13.69 0.99 8.10
C GLY A 107 -14.92 1.51 7.35
N THR A 108 -15.36 2.74 7.64
CA THR A 108 -16.46 3.41 6.93
C THR A 108 -16.11 3.63 5.46
N ILE A 109 -14.92 4.16 5.16
CA ILE A 109 -14.44 4.34 3.77
C ILE A 109 -14.47 2.99 3.02
N LYS A 110 -13.96 1.90 3.64
CA LYS A 110 -13.98 0.56 3.04
C LYS A 110 -15.40 0.07 2.72
N LYS A 111 -16.33 0.25 3.66
CA LYS A 111 -17.73 -0.14 3.47
C LYS A 111 -18.41 0.64 2.34
N ILE A 112 -18.15 1.94 2.23
CA ILE A 112 -18.73 2.78 1.17
C ILE A 112 -18.17 2.39 -0.20
N ILE A 113 -16.86 2.19 -0.30
CA ILE A 113 -16.21 1.73 -1.54
C ILE A 113 -16.83 0.40 -1.99
N ASN A 114 -16.97 -0.56 -1.08
CA ASN A 114 -17.56 -1.86 -1.39
C ASN A 114 -19.04 -1.73 -1.78
N PHE A 115 -19.81 -0.93 -1.04
CA PHE A 115 -21.22 -0.67 -1.34
C PHE A 115 -21.47 -0.26 -2.80
N PHE A 116 -20.64 0.62 -3.35
CA PHE A 116 -20.72 1.01 -4.76
C PHE A 116 -20.19 -0.07 -5.70
N LYS A 117 -19.09 -0.75 -5.35
CA LYS A 117 -18.47 -1.78 -6.20
C LYS A 117 -19.31 -3.05 -6.35
N ASP A 118 -20.06 -3.40 -5.32
CA ASP A 118 -20.87 -4.62 -5.28
C ASP A 118 -22.10 -4.55 -6.19
N SER A 119 -22.41 -3.37 -6.76
CA SER A 119 -23.54 -3.19 -7.67
C SER A 119 -23.18 -2.29 -8.86
N PRO A 120 -23.23 -2.80 -10.11
CA PRO A 120 -23.05 -2.00 -11.32
C PRO A 120 -24.01 -0.80 -11.38
N LYS A 121 -25.22 -0.95 -10.85
CA LYS A 121 -26.24 0.11 -10.78
C LYS A 121 -25.81 1.24 -9.85
N ARG A 122 -25.31 0.92 -8.65
CA ARG A 122 -24.82 1.92 -7.68
C ARG A 122 -23.56 2.61 -8.22
N MET A 123 -22.65 1.84 -8.82
CA MET A 123 -21.46 2.37 -9.49
C MET A 123 -21.81 3.32 -10.64
N PHE A 124 -22.83 3.00 -11.44
CA PHE A 124 -23.31 3.87 -12.51
C PHE A 124 -23.86 5.19 -11.97
N ALA A 125 -24.71 5.13 -10.95
CA ALA A 125 -25.25 6.34 -10.30
C ALA A 125 -24.14 7.26 -9.78
N LEU A 126 -23.13 6.69 -9.11
CA LEU A 126 -21.97 7.46 -8.64
C LEU A 126 -21.19 8.10 -9.78
N ARG A 127 -20.96 7.38 -10.89
CA ARG A 127 -20.25 7.95 -12.05
C ARG A 127 -21.00 9.10 -12.72
N SER A 128 -22.34 9.01 -12.76
CA SER A 128 -23.18 10.12 -13.24
C SER A 128 -22.98 11.33 -12.34
N GLU A 129 -23.10 11.16 -11.03
CA GLU A 129 -22.92 12.25 -10.06
C GLU A 129 -21.53 12.89 -10.14
N ILE A 130 -20.47 12.09 -10.32
CA ILE A 130 -19.11 12.59 -10.50
C ILE A 130 -19.00 13.45 -11.76
N THR A 131 -19.64 13.02 -12.85
CA THR A 131 -19.62 13.74 -14.12
C THR A 131 -20.35 15.08 -14.01
N ASP A 132 -21.52 15.06 -13.37
CA ASP A 132 -22.34 16.26 -13.13
C ASP A 132 -21.56 17.26 -12.25
N TYR A 133 -20.97 16.78 -11.16
CA TYR A 133 -20.14 17.58 -10.26
C TYR A 133 -18.92 18.20 -10.97
N GLN A 134 -18.25 17.45 -11.86
CA GLN A 134 -17.12 17.96 -12.65
C GLN A 134 -17.53 18.99 -13.70
N GLY A 135 -18.75 18.91 -14.23
CA GLY A 135 -19.30 19.87 -15.19
C GLY A 135 -19.72 21.18 -14.54
N GLU A 136 -20.27 21.11 -13.33
CA GLU A 136 -20.75 22.28 -12.57
C GLU A 136 -19.61 23.04 -11.86
N TYR A 137 -18.60 22.34 -11.37
CA TYR A 137 -17.44 22.90 -10.68
C TYR A 137 -16.18 22.62 -11.49
N ILE A 138 -15.66 23.62 -12.21
CA ILE A 138 -14.44 23.54 -13.05
C ILE A 138 -13.29 22.81 -12.28
N CYS A 139 -13.08 21.55 -12.69
CA CYS A 139 -12.00 20.60 -12.39
C CYS A 139 -11.24 20.66 -11.04
N LEU A 140 -11.93 20.62 -9.91
CA LEU A 140 -11.26 20.36 -8.61
C LEU A 140 -10.65 18.94 -8.52
N THR A 141 -11.10 17.99 -9.35
CA THR A 141 -10.56 16.62 -9.39
C THR A 141 -10.63 15.99 -10.77
N ASN A 142 -9.55 15.30 -11.17
CA ASN A 142 -9.48 14.47 -12.39
C ASN A 142 -9.88 13.01 -12.14
N LYS A 143 -10.28 12.65 -10.91
CA LYS A 143 -10.62 11.28 -10.55
C LYS A 143 -12.01 10.94 -11.07
N LYS A 144 -12.16 9.74 -11.63
CA LYS A 144 -13.42 9.28 -12.26
C LYS A 144 -14.03 8.05 -11.59
N ARG A 145 -13.33 7.45 -10.63
CA ARG A 145 -13.76 6.21 -9.97
C ARG A 145 -13.13 6.08 -8.59
N LEU A 146 -13.83 5.41 -7.70
CA LEU A 146 -13.29 4.96 -6.42
C LEU A 146 -12.28 3.83 -6.62
N LEU A 147 -11.18 3.89 -5.88
CA LEU A 147 -10.17 2.84 -5.82
C LEU A 147 -10.50 1.88 -4.67
N SER A 148 -9.99 0.64 -4.73
CA SER A 148 -10.11 -0.27 -3.58
C SER A 148 -9.09 0.15 -2.52
N LEU A 149 -9.44 0.03 -1.25
CA LEU A 149 -8.43 0.07 -0.20
C LEU A 149 -7.56 -1.18 -0.29
N CYS A 150 -6.26 -0.99 -0.51
CA CYS A 150 -5.29 -2.07 -0.42
C CYS A 150 -4.94 -2.33 1.05
N ASP A 151 -5.09 -3.58 1.48
CA ASP A 151 -4.79 -3.96 2.86
C ASP A 151 -3.27 -4.10 3.08
N THR A 152 -2.48 -4.38 2.04
CA THR A 152 -1.04 -4.71 2.17
C THR A 152 -0.08 -3.63 1.68
N ARG A 153 -0.51 -2.69 0.84
CA ARG A 153 0.34 -1.61 0.29
C ARG A 153 -0.18 -0.24 0.71
N TRP A 154 0.54 0.42 1.61
CA TRP A 154 0.18 1.76 2.08
C TRP A 154 0.01 2.77 0.94
N VAL A 155 0.90 2.81 -0.04
CA VAL A 155 0.83 3.81 -1.13
C VAL A 155 -0.49 3.69 -1.90
N ASP A 156 -0.93 2.47 -2.18
CA ASP A 156 -2.22 2.20 -2.82
C ASP A 156 -3.39 2.60 -1.91
N ARG A 157 -3.26 2.37 -0.60
CA ARG A 157 -4.26 2.77 0.40
C ARG A 157 -4.39 4.30 0.49
N ASN A 158 -3.28 5.02 0.55
CA ASN A 158 -3.24 6.48 0.59
C ASN A 158 -3.92 7.07 -0.66
N THR A 159 -3.52 6.59 -1.83
CA THR A 159 -4.11 7.01 -3.12
C THR A 159 -5.63 6.78 -3.15
N SER A 160 -6.09 5.67 -2.55
CA SER A 160 -7.52 5.36 -2.44
C SER A 160 -8.27 6.31 -1.51
N VAL A 161 -7.69 6.65 -0.35
CA VAL A 161 -8.25 7.63 0.60
C VAL A 161 -8.27 9.02 -0.03
N GLU A 162 -7.18 9.49 -0.64
CA GLU A 162 -7.14 10.77 -1.36
C GLU A 162 -8.22 10.84 -2.44
N THR A 163 -8.35 9.79 -3.25
CA THR A 163 -9.39 9.71 -4.27
C THR A 163 -10.80 9.74 -3.66
N PHE A 164 -10.99 9.11 -2.49
CA PHE A 164 -12.26 9.15 -1.77
C PHE A 164 -12.58 10.57 -1.28
N LEU A 165 -11.60 11.29 -0.74
CA LEU A 165 -11.75 12.66 -0.25
C LEU A 165 -12.01 13.64 -1.39
N GLU A 166 -11.31 13.50 -2.52
CA GLU A 166 -11.57 14.30 -3.73
C GLU A 166 -13.00 14.10 -4.26
N LEU A 167 -13.56 12.91 -4.10
CA LEU A 167 -14.91 12.53 -4.54
C LEU A 167 -15.95 12.59 -3.42
N TYR A 168 -15.63 13.21 -2.29
CA TYR A 168 -16.46 13.18 -1.08
C TYR A 168 -17.88 13.71 -1.32
N ILE A 169 -18.01 14.87 -1.98
CA ILE A 169 -19.31 15.49 -2.28
C ILE A 169 -20.16 14.59 -3.20
N PRO A 170 -19.66 14.13 -4.37
CA PRO A 170 -20.38 13.16 -5.18
C PRO A 170 -20.80 11.89 -4.43
N ILE A 171 -19.96 11.37 -3.54
CA ILE A 171 -20.29 10.20 -2.71
C ILE A 171 -21.48 10.48 -1.80
N VAL A 172 -21.45 11.59 -1.07
CA VAL A 172 -22.52 11.99 -0.15
C VAL A 172 -23.84 12.20 -0.90
N ASN A 173 -23.82 12.93 -2.01
CA ASN A 173 -25.01 13.16 -2.84
C ASN A 173 -25.59 11.85 -3.37
N THR A 174 -24.71 10.95 -3.85
CA THR A 174 -25.16 9.65 -4.36
C THR A 174 -25.78 8.80 -3.24
N LEU A 175 -25.15 8.75 -2.06
CA LEU A 175 -25.73 8.05 -0.91
C LEU A 175 -27.09 8.64 -0.52
N ASP A 176 -27.25 9.97 -0.56
CA ASP A 176 -28.52 10.63 -0.27
C ASP A 176 -29.62 10.25 -1.25
N LYS A 177 -29.30 10.17 -2.55
CA LYS A 177 -30.21 9.67 -3.59
C LYS A 177 -30.68 8.24 -3.33
N PHE A 178 -29.85 7.39 -2.72
CA PHE A 178 -30.22 6.03 -2.34
C PHE A 178 -30.96 5.93 -1.00
N ARG A 179 -31.10 7.02 -0.22
CA ARG A 179 -31.95 7.04 1.00
C ARG A 179 -33.43 7.11 0.67
N TYR A 180 -33.79 7.77 -0.43
CA TYR A 180 -35.17 8.08 -0.79
C TYR A 180 -35.54 7.50 -2.17
N GLY A 181 -36.84 7.32 -2.43
CA GLY A 181 -37.35 6.92 -3.74
C GLY A 181 -37.33 5.41 -4.05
N THR A 182 -37.48 5.07 -5.32
CA THR A 182 -37.62 3.68 -5.83
C THR A 182 -36.32 2.87 -5.78
N LEU A 183 -35.19 3.52 -5.46
CA LEU A 183 -33.87 2.91 -5.32
C LEU A 183 -33.44 2.77 -3.85
N LYS A 184 -34.36 2.95 -2.91
CA LYS A 184 -34.07 2.96 -1.47
C LYS A 184 -33.23 1.75 -1.05
N ASP A 185 -32.14 2.04 -0.35
CA ASP A 185 -31.24 1.04 0.22
C ASP A 185 -30.97 1.37 1.70
N SER A 186 -31.36 0.47 2.60
CA SER A 186 -31.15 0.66 4.05
C SER A 186 -29.67 0.75 4.41
N THR A 187 -28.79 0.14 3.62
CA THR A 187 -27.35 0.23 3.80
C THR A 187 -26.86 1.63 3.41
N ALA A 188 -27.40 2.23 2.35
CA ALA A 188 -27.05 3.59 1.96
C ALA A 188 -27.41 4.60 3.04
N GLU A 189 -28.55 4.43 3.71
CA GLU A 189 -28.96 5.28 4.83
C GLU A 189 -27.98 5.22 6.00
N GLN A 190 -27.58 4.01 6.41
CA GLN A 190 -26.57 3.84 7.45
C GLN A 190 -25.22 4.44 7.06
N LEU A 191 -24.79 4.24 5.81
CA LEU A 191 -23.52 4.77 5.29
C LEU A 191 -23.54 6.28 5.16
N TYR A 192 -24.67 6.88 4.77
CA TYR A 192 -24.85 8.33 4.73
C TYR A 192 -24.71 8.94 6.12
N HIS A 193 -25.35 8.36 7.14
CA HIS A 193 -25.21 8.84 8.52
C HIS A 193 -23.77 8.64 9.04
N ALA A 194 -23.09 7.57 8.64
CA ALA A 194 -21.71 7.31 9.03
C ALA A 194 -20.74 8.32 8.41
N ILE A 195 -20.88 8.65 7.13
CA ILE A 195 -19.98 9.58 6.43
C ILE A 195 -20.22 11.05 6.85
N THR A 196 -21.47 11.42 7.10
CA THR A 196 -21.84 12.79 7.53
C THR A 196 -21.64 13.04 9.03
N ASN A 197 -21.24 12.03 9.79
CA ASN A 197 -20.97 12.16 11.21
C ASN A 197 -19.75 13.07 11.46
N PHE A 198 -19.88 14.01 12.40
CA PHE A 198 -18.82 14.95 12.76
C PHE A 198 -17.48 14.27 13.11
N GLN A 199 -17.51 13.15 13.83
CA GLN A 199 -16.31 12.39 14.18
C GLN A 199 -15.63 11.80 12.94
N HIS A 200 -16.40 11.37 11.94
CA HIS A 200 -15.85 10.89 10.67
C HIS A 200 -15.17 12.03 9.92
N ILE A 201 -15.85 13.17 9.80
CA ILE A 201 -15.33 14.37 9.12
C ILE A 201 -14.03 14.86 9.75
N ILE A 202 -13.97 14.97 11.08
CA ILE A 202 -12.72 15.34 11.76
C ILE A 202 -11.62 14.32 11.47
N SER A 203 -11.95 13.03 11.57
CA SER A 203 -10.95 11.96 11.37
C SER A 203 -10.38 11.98 9.95
N THR A 204 -11.16 12.43 8.94
CA THR A 204 -10.68 12.58 7.56
C THR A 204 -9.81 13.82 7.33
N CYS A 205 -9.76 14.75 8.29
CA CYS A 205 -8.95 15.98 8.21
C CYS A 205 -7.63 15.89 9.00
N ILE A 206 -7.37 14.77 9.70
CA ILE A 206 -6.13 14.47 10.44
C ILE A 206 -5.24 13.61 9.56
#